data_AF-A0A2N1M2D1-F1
#
_entry.id   AF-A0A2N1M2D1-F1
#
_cell.length_a   1.000
_cell.length_b   1.000
_cell.length_c   1.000
_cell.angle_alpha   90.00
_cell.angle_beta   90.00
_cell.angle_gamma   90.00
#
_symmetry.space_group_name_H-M   'P 1'
#
loop_
_entity.id
_entity.type
_entity.pdbx_description
1 polymer ?
#
loop_
_entity_poly.entity_id
_entity_poly.type
_entity_poly.pdbx_seq_one_letter_code
_entity_poly.pdbx_strand_id
1 'polypeptide(L)' 'ILDFCVLSGSHTGANLSEKFLNTLQDFGVITKILAIGCDNASNMDVMLEKISQTLKLQNIMFHPENQRVRCLAYVINLA' A
#
# COMPACT_ATOMS: atom_id res chain seq x y z
N ILE A 1 11.20 -9.80 -4.98
CA ILE A 1 10.97 -8.37 -5.26
C ILE A 1 10.16 -8.31 -6.55
N LEU A 2 9.03 -7.59 -6.59
CA LEU A 2 8.22 -7.43 -7.81
C LEU A 2 8.66 -6.21 -8.62
N ASP A 3 8.92 -5.09 -7.98
CA ASP A 3 9.38 -3.86 -8.63
C ASP A 3 10.26 -3.04 -7.67
N PHE A 4 11.17 -2.25 -8.23
CA PHE A 4 11.91 -1.18 -7.55
C PHE A 4 12.03 -0.02 -8.53
N CYS A 5 11.20 1.00 -8.33
CA CYS A 5 10.94 2.02 -9.33
C CYS A 5 11.10 3.43 -8.78
N VAL A 6 11.35 4.39 -9.67
CA VAL A 6 11.22 5.81 -9.36
C VAL A 6 9.75 6.19 -9.36
N LEU A 7 9.27 6.81 -8.28
CA LEU A 7 7.93 7.38 -8.22
C LEU A 7 7.96 8.79 -8.82
N SER A 8 7.38 8.96 -10.01
CA SER A 8 7.26 10.28 -10.64
C SER A 8 6.23 11.15 -9.93
N GLY A 9 6.53 12.44 -9.77
CA GLY A 9 5.63 13.41 -9.14
C GLY A 9 5.69 13.38 -7.60
N SER A 10 4.66 13.96 -6.96
CA SER A 10 4.63 14.11 -5.51
C SER A 10 4.47 12.77 -4.79
N HIS A 11 5.15 12.64 -3.65
CA HIS A 11 5.14 11.44 -2.81
C HIS A 11 3.88 11.34 -1.93
N THR A 12 2.70 11.46 -2.54
CA THR A 12 1.40 11.39 -1.85
C THR A 12 0.93 9.94 -1.73
N GLY A 13 0.09 9.64 -0.74
CA GLY A 13 -0.54 8.31 -0.62
C GLY A 13 -1.33 7.91 -1.86
N ALA A 14 -1.89 8.86 -2.60
CA ALA A 14 -2.61 8.59 -3.85
C ALA A 14 -1.69 8.05 -4.95
N ASN A 15 -0.56 8.71 -5.16
CA ASN A 15 0.42 8.32 -6.18
C ASN A 15 1.06 6.96 -5.82
N LEU A 16 1.36 6.75 -4.54
CA LEU A 16 1.85 5.47 -4.04
C LEU A 16 0.85 4.34 -4.26
N SER A 17 -0.44 4.57 -3.96
CA SER A 17 -1.50 3.58 -4.16
C SER A 17 -1.61 3.19 -5.64
N GLU A 18 -1.60 4.17 -6.54
CA GLU A 18 -1.67 3.93 -7.99
C GLU A 18 -0.49 3.08 -8.46
N LYS A 19 0.74 3.50 -8.14
CA LYS A 19 1.94 2.77 -8.57
C LYS A 19 1.98 1.34 -7.99
N PHE A 20 1.60 1.18 -6.73
CA PHE A 20 1.56 -0.14 -6.07
C PHE A 20 0.55 -1.08 -6.73
N LEU A 21 -0.68 -0.62 -6.96
CA LEU A 21 -1.73 -1.42 -7.59
C LEU A 21 -1.41 -1.77 -9.03
N ASN A 22 -0.84 -0.83 -9.79
CA ASN A 22 -0.38 -1.09 -11.16
C ASN A 22 0.65 -2.21 -11.18
N THR A 23 1.66 -2.17 -10.29
CA THR A 23 2.63 -3.26 -10.17
C THR A 23 1.95 -4.60 -9.85
N LEU A 24 0.99 -4.66 -8.92
CA LEU A 24 0.30 -5.94 -8.64
C LEU A 24 -0.56 -6.43 -9.81
N GLN A 25 -1.16 -5.53 -10.57
CA GLN A 25 -1.94 -5.82 -11.76
C GLN A 25 -1.05 -6.36 -12.88
N ASP A 26 0.10 -5.73 -13.13
CA ASP A 26 1.08 -6.13 -14.15
C ASP A 26 1.60 -7.55 -13.92
N PHE A 27 1.77 -7.93 -12.65
CA PHE A 27 2.19 -9.28 -12.27
C PHE A 27 1.04 -10.28 -12.06
N GLY A 28 -0.22 -9.86 -12.22
CA GLY A 28 -1.39 -10.73 -12.06
C GLY A 28 -1.62 -11.24 -10.63
N VAL A 29 -1.18 -10.49 -9.62
CA VAL A 29 -1.22 -10.88 -8.19
C VAL A 29 -2.10 -9.96 -7.34
N ILE A 30 -2.86 -9.06 -7.94
CA ILE A 30 -3.74 -8.10 -7.23
C ILE A 30 -4.74 -8.77 -6.28
N THR A 31 -5.19 -10.00 -6.57
CA THR A 31 -6.09 -10.78 -5.70
C THR A 31 -5.38 -11.52 -4.55
N LYS A 32 -4.05 -11.45 -4.47
CA LYS A 32 -3.22 -12.25 -3.56
C LYS A 32 -2.59 -11.41 -2.45
N ILE A 33 -3.31 -10.40 -1.96
CA ILE A 33 -2.85 -9.52 -0.88
C ILE A 33 -3.32 -10.07 0.46
N LEU A 34 -2.38 -10.51 1.30
CA LEU A 34 -2.67 -10.88 2.69
C LEU A 34 -2.61 -9.66 3.62
N ALA A 35 -1.50 -8.92 3.57
CA ALA A 35 -1.26 -7.72 4.37
C ALA A 35 -0.23 -6.83 3.67
N ILE A 36 -0.22 -5.54 4.02
CA ILE A 36 0.74 -4.56 3.51
C ILE A 36 1.61 -4.05 4.66
N GLY A 37 2.91 -4.23 4.53
CA GLY A 37 3.91 -3.67 5.42
C GLY A 37 4.40 -2.30 4.95
N CYS A 38 4.28 -1.27 5.79
CA CYS A 38 4.75 0.08 5.48
C CYS A 38 5.18 0.84 6.74
N ASP A 39 5.84 1.98 6.59
CA ASP A 39 6.15 2.86 7.72
C ASP A 39 4.87 3.50 8.32
N ASN A 40 5.06 4.32 9.35
CA ASN A 40 3.96 5.03 10.01
C ASN A 40 3.93 6.53 9.65
N ALA A 41 4.27 6.88 8.41
CA ALA A 41 3.97 8.19 7.85
C ALA A 41 2.48 8.30 7.48
N SER A 42 1.92 9.51 7.56
CA SER A 42 0.51 9.78 7.24
C SER A 42 0.14 9.49 5.77
N ASN A 43 1.12 9.59 4.86
CA ASN A 43 0.92 9.20 3.46
C ASN A 43 0.60 7.71 3.31
N MET A 44 1.07 6.85 4.20
CA MET A 44 0.73 5.42 4.19
C MET A 44 -0.72 5.18 4.59
N ASP A 45 -1.28 6.00 5.48
CA ASP A 45 -2.70 5.93 5.84
C ASP A 45 -3.55 6.20 4.58
N VAL A 46 -3.25 7.29 3.89
CA VAL A 46 -3.94 7.66 2.64
C VAL A 46 -3.76 6.61 1.55
N MET A 47 -2.56 6.02 1.42
CA MET A 47 -2.29 4.95 0.47
C MET A 47 -3.17 3.73 0.73
N LEU A 48 -3.24 3.25 1.96
CA LEU A 48 -3.99 2.05 2.32
C LEU A 48 -5.50 2.23 2.17
N GLU A 49 -6.03 3.40 2.54
CA GLU A 49 -7.44 3.74 2.31
C GLU A 49 -7.80 3.70 0.82
N LYS A 50 -6.94 4.26 -0.03
CA LYS A 50 -7.14 4.23 -1.48
C LYS A 50 -7.05 2.82 -2.05
N ILE A 51 -6.09 2.02 -1.59
CA ILE A 51 -6.00 0.60 -1.97
C ILE A 51 -7.29 -0.14 -1.60
N SER A 52 -7.79 0.03 -0.37
CA SER A 52 -9.05 -0.59 0.08
C SER A 52 -10.21 -0.20 -0.83
N GLN A 53 -10.35 1.09 -1.14
CA GLN A 53 -11.40 1.60 -2.03
C GLN A 53 -11.30 0.99 -3.44
N THR A 54 -10.11 0.96 -4.04
CA THR A 54 -9.92 0.42 -5.39
C THR A 54 -10.16 -1.09 -5.44
N LEU A 55 -9.66 -1.85 -4.46
CA LEU A 55 -9.86 -3.30 -4.40
C LEU A 55 -11.33 -3.66 -4.17
N LYS A 56 -12.06 -2.86 -3.38
CA LYS A 56 -13.50 -3.05 -3.17
C LYS A 56 -14.30 -2.94 -4.48
N LEU A 57 -13.89 -2.06 -5.41
CA LEU A 57 -14.51 -1.98 -6.75
C LEU A 57 -14.30 -3.26 -7.57
N GLN A 58 -13.27 -4.05 -7.25
CA GLN A 58 -12.99 -5.34 -7.87
C GLN A 58 -13.53 -6.54 -7.06
N ASN A 59 -14.36 -6.28 -6.05
CA ASN A 59 -14.85 -7.28 -5.08
C ASN A 59 -13.74 -7.99 -4.28
N ILE A 60 -12.60 -7.34 -4.10
CA ILE A 60 -11.50 -7.81 -3.27
C ILE A 60 -11.57 -7.06 -1.93
N MET A 61 -11.80 -7.80 -0.85
CA MET A 61 -11.85 -7.21 0.48
C MET A 61 -10.44 -6.98 1.02
N PHE A 62 -10.15 -5.73 1.35
CA PHE A 62 -8.93 -5.33 2.04
C PHE A 62 -9.27 -4.30 3.11
N HIS A 63 -8.88 -4.60 4.35
CA HIS A 63 -9.20 -3.86 5.56
C HIS A 63 -7.91 -3.30 6.17
N PRO A 64 -7.54 -2.03 5.90
CA PRO A 64 -6.33 -1.41 6.43
C PRO A 64 -6.14 -1.58 7.94
N GLU A 65 -7.24 -1.56 8.70
CA GLU A 65 -7.29 -1.72 10.15
C GLU A 65 -6.77 -3.08 10.64
N ASN A 66 -6.94 -4.14 9.83
CA ASN A 66 -6.59 -5.52 10.19
C ASN A 66 -5.42 -6.07 9.34
N GLN A 67 -5.10 -5.42 8.21
CA GLN A 67 -4.16 -5.92 7.22
C GLN A 67 -2.98 -4.96 6.98
N ARG A 68 -2.80 -3.95 7.82
CA ARG A 68 -1.57 -3.14 7.87
C ARG A 68 -0.58 -3.69 8.88
N VAL A 69 0.67 -3.87 8.45
CA VAL A 69 1.80 -4.14 9.33
C VAL A 69 2.68 -2.88 9.39
N ARG A 70 2.92 -2.37 10.60
CA ARG A 70 3.78 -1.19 10.79
C ARG A 70 5.25 -1.61 10.82
N CYS A 71 6.11 -0.85 10.17
CA CYS A 71 7.55 -1.10 10.17
C CYS A 71 8.15 -0.93 11.58
N LEU A 72 8.74 -2.00 12.13
CA LEU A 72 9.36 -1.98 13.47
C LEU A 72 10.45 -0.93 13.60
N ALA A 73 11.30 -0.77 12.58
CA ALA A 73 12.39 0.20 12.60
C ALA A 73 11.88 1.63 12.81
N TYR A 74 10.75 1.98 12.20
CA TYR A 74 10.13 3.29 12.38
C TYR A 74 9.52 3.44 13.78
N VAL A 75 8.86 2.40 14.30
CA VAL A 75 8.28 2.42 15.66
C VAL A 75 9.36 2.62 16.73
N ILE A 76 10.50 1.91 16.61
CA ILE A 76 11.63 2.09 17.54
C ILE A 76 12.18 3.51 17.47
N ASN A 77 12.25 4.10 16.27
CA ASN A 77 12.76 5.46 16.07
C ASN A 77 11.79 6.57 16.54
N LEU A 78 10.59 6.22 16.99
CA LEU A 78 9.62 7.13 17.62
C LEU A 78 9.56 7.02 19.15
N ALA A 79 10.28 6.06 19.75
CA ALA A 79 10.24 5.75 21.18
C ALA A 79 11.26 6.57 21.99
#